data_AF-A0AAU6CZG7-F1
#
_entry.id   AF-A0AAU6CZG7-F1
#
_cell.length_a   1.000
_cell.length_b   1.000
_cell.length_c   1.000
_cell.angle_alpha   90.00
_cell.angle_beta   90.00
_cell.angle_gamma   90.00
#
_symmetry.space_group_name_H-M   'P 1'
#
loop_
_entity.id
_entity.type
_entity.pdbx_description
1 polymer ?
#
loop_
_entity_poly.entity_id
_entity_poly.type
_entity_poly.pdbx_seq_one_letter_code
_entity_poly.pdbx_strand_id
1 'polypeptide(L)'
;MPVRLIHPLRAHMITSWDGTEWQVFVALPDESRWPHVPFPITAGVSSPAARNAALESLGYAPIADDHHTWEWMETTFEGDPDGTVSLIATTTVTPNTPDD
;
A
#
# COMPACT_ATOMS: atom_id res chain seq x y z
N MET A 1 -11.71 -26.36 14.90
CA MET A 1 -11.05 -25.81 13.70
C MET A 1 -10.11 -24.71 14.18
N PRO A 2 -8.82 -24.68 13.80
CA PRO A 2 -7.97 -23.59 14.25
C PRO A 2 -8.42 -22.30 13.56
N VAL A 3 -8.82 -21.31 14.36
CA VAL A 3 -8.94 -19.92 13.94
C VAL A 3 -7.58 -19.56 13.33
N ARG A 4 -7.54 -19.31 12.01
CA ARG A 4 -6.41 -18.58 11.44
C ARG A 4 -6.51 -17.20 12.06
N LEU A 5 -5.64 -16.90 13.04
CA LEU A 5 -5.45 -15.55 13.53
C LEU A 5 -5.14 -14.70 12.30
N ILE A 6 -6.10 -13.87 11.92
CA ILE A 6 -5.94 -12.89 10.86
C ILE A 6 -5.00 -11.84 11.44
N HIS A 7 -3.70 -12.05 11.25
CA HIS A 7 -2.72 -11.09 11.73
C HIS A 7 -2.78 -9.85 10.82
N PRO A 8 -2.81 -8.65 11.39
CA PRO A 8 -2.71 -7.43 10.61
C PRO A 8 -1.40 -7.44 9.81
N LEU A 9 -1.51 -7.11 8.52
CA LEU A 9 -0.38 -6.97 7.61
C LEU A 9 -0.12 -5.49 7.35
N ARG A 10 1.05 -5.16 6.80
CA ARG A 10 1.34 -3.81 6.34
C ARG A 10 1.15 -3.70 4.83
N ALA A 11 0.49 -2.64 4.41
CA ALA A 11 0.51 -2.19 3.04
C ALA A 11 1.43 -0.97 2.90
N HIS A 12 2.12 -0.92 1.77
CA HIS A 12 3.00 0.18 1.38
C HIS A 12 2.50 0.74 0.06
N MET A 13 2.64 2.03 -0.15
CA MET A 13 2.39 2.68 -1.42
C MET A 13 3.52 3.64 -1.72
N ILE A 14 4.07 3.58 -2.93
CA ILE A 14 5.18 4.42 -3.37
C ILE A 14 4.89 4.99 -4.76
N THR A 15 5.50 6.11 -5.09
CA THR A 15 5.58 6.59 -6.48
C THR A 15 6.57 5.75 -7.28
N SER A 16 6.29 5.51 -8.57
CA SER A 16 7.29 4.97 -9.50
C SER A 16 8.48 5.91 -9.64
N TRP A 17 9.60 5.35 -10.11
CA TRP A 17 10.83 6.11 -10.36
C TRP A 17 10.62 7.24 -11.39
N ASP A 18 9.77 7.03 -12.39
CA ASP A 18 9.40 8.01 -13.41
C ASP A 18 8.30 9.00 -12.94
N GLY A 19 7.74 8.78 -11.75
CA GLY A 19 6.73 9.66 -11.15
C GLY A 19 5.37 9.65 -11.88
N THR A 20 5.08 8.65 -12.71
CA THR A 20 3.80 8.58 -13.46
C THR A 20 2.74 7.69 -12.81
N GLU A 21 3.13 6.77 -11.92
CA GLU A 21 2.22 5.83 -11.27
C GLU A 21 2.46 5.70 -9.76
N TRP A 22 1.39 5.36 -9.05
CA TRP A 22 1.43 4.83 -7.69
C TRP A 22 1.50 3.31 -7.76
N GLN A 23 2.27 2.71 -6.86
CA GLN A 23 2.34 1.26 -6.71
C GLN A 23 1.99 0.90 -5.26
N VAL A 24 0.92 0.12 -5.07
CA VAL A 24 0.50 -0.40 -3.75
C VAL A 24 0.97 -1.83 -3.60
N PHE A 25 1.62 -2.14 -2.49
CA PHE A 25 2.16 -3.45 -2.11
C PHE A 25 1.55 -3.91 -0.78
N VAL A 26 1.42 -5.21 -0.59
CA VAL A 26 1.12 -5.81 0.72
C VAL A 26 2.31 -6.66 1.16
N ALA A 27 2.91 -6.30 2.29
CA ALA A 27 4.05 -7.00 2.85
C ALA A 27 3.62 -8.35 3.43
N LEU A 28 4.06 -9.42 2.77
CA LEU A 28 3.81 -10.79 3.16
C LEU A 28 5.14 -11.40 3.64
N PRO A 29 5.25 -11.82 4.91
CA PRO A 29 6.52 -12.26 5.49
C PRO A 29 7.09 -13.52 4.83
N ASP A 30 6.22 -14.39 4.31
CA ASP A 30 6.59 -15.67 3.69
C ASP A 30 6.76 -15.57 2.16
N GLU A 31 6.54 -14.40 1.56
CA GLU A 31 6.59 -14.24 0.10
C GLU A 31 7.84 -13.49 -0.36
N SER A 32 8.52 -14.06 -1.35
CA SER A 32 9.70 -13.46 -1.98
C SER A 32 9.37 -12.25 -2.86
N ARG A 33 8.13 -12.16 -3.36
CA ARG A 33 7.63 -11.04 -4.16
C ARG A 33 6.26 -10.65 -3.65
N TRP A 34 6.18 -9.43 -3.13
CA TRP A 34 4.90 -8.91 -2.65
C TRP A 34 3.96 -8.62 -3.83
N PRO A 35 2.67 -8.98 -3.69
CA PRO A 35 1.67 -8.64 -4.68
C PRO A 35 1.51 -7.12 -4.71
N HIS A 36 1.33 -6.57 -5.91
CA HIS A 36 1.19 -5.13 -6.09
C HIS A 36 0.24 -4.77 -7.22
N VAL A 37 -0.35 -3.59 -7.11
CA VAL A 37 -1.21 -3.00 -8.14
C VAL A 37 -0.71 -1.60 -8.45
N PRO A 38 -0.35 -1.33 -9.72
CA PRO A 38 -0.05 0.01 -10.18
C PRO A 38 -1.34 0.77 -10.56
N PHE A 39 -1.37 2.08 -10.36
CA PHE A 39 -2.42 2.95 -10.88
C PHE A 39 -1.87 4.38 -11.15
N PRO A 40 -2.42 5.10 -12.15
CA PRO A 40 -1.82 6.35 -12.62
C PRO A 40 -1.90 7.49 -11.58
N ILE A 41 -0.88 8.33 -11.56
CA ILE A 41 -0.90 9.63 -10.86
C ILE A 41 -1.69 10.61 -11.71
N THR A 42 -2.89 11.01 -11.24
CA THR A 42 -3.77 11.94 -11.98
C THR A 42 -3.80 13.34 -11.39
N ALA A 43 -3.61 13.51 -10.07
CA ALA A 43 -3.68 14.81 -9.39
C ALA A 43 -2.83 14.86 -8.10
N GLY A 44 -1.58 14.40 -8.14
CA GLY A 44 -0.70 14.34 -6.97
C GLY A 44 -1.03 13.15 -6.06
N VAL A 45 -1.31 13.40 -4.78
CA VAL A 45 -1.59 12.35 -3.77
C VAL A 45 -2.84 11.55 -4.16
N SER A 46 -2.72 10.22 -4.19
CA SER A 46 -3.82 9.30 -4.51
C SER A 46 -5.05 9.52 -3.62
N SER A 47 -6.25 9.49 -4.19
CA SER A 47 -7.49 9.59 -3.42
C SER A 47 -7.67 8.39 -2.48
N PRO A 48 -8.42 8.53 -1.37
CA PRO A 48 -8.80 7.39 -0.52
C PRO A 48 -9.47 6.26 -1.31
N ALA A 49 -10.35 6.61 -2.27
CA ALA A 49 -11.06 5.63 -3.09
C ALA A 49 -10.12 4.82 -3.99
N ALA A 50 -9.12 5.45 -4.61
CA ALA A 50 -8.15 4.74 -5.44
C ALA A 50 -7.29 3.77 -4.62
N ARG A 51 -6.88 4.19 -3.42
CA ARG A 51 -6.13 3.33 -2.47
C ARG A 51 -6.93 2.13 -2.03
N ASN A 52 -8.20 2.34 -1.68
CA ASN A 52 -9.09 1.26 -1.27
C ASN A 52 -9.33 0.28 -2.43
N ALA A 53 -9.61 0.78 -3.63
CA ALA A 53 -9.80 -0.07 -4.81
C ALA A 53 -8.54 -0.90 -5.16
N ALA A 54 -7.35 -0.33 -4.98
CA ALA A 54 -6.09 -1.05 -5.18
C ALA A 54 -5.90 -2.17 -4.13
N LEU A 55 -6.18 -1.88 -2.85
CA LEU A 55 -6.15 -2.89 -1.79
C LEU A 55 -7.21 -3.98 -2.00
N GLU A 56 -8.43 -3.60 -2.39
CA GLU A 56 -9.51 -4.55 -2.69
C GLU A 56 -9.14 -5.47 -3.85
N SER A 57 -8.48 -4.94 -4.88
CA SER A 57 -7.96 -5.74 -6.01
C SER A 57 -6.88 -6.73 -5.58
N LEU A 58 -6.17 -6.43 -4.49
CA LEU A 58 -5.22 -7.34 -3.84
C LEU A 58 -5.89 -8.30 -2.85
N GLY A 59 -7.19 -8.17 -2.59
CA GLY A 59 -7.93 -8.97 -1.63
C GLY A 59 -7.75 -8.51 -0.17
N TYR A 60 -7.43 -7.23 0.06
CA TYR A 60 -7.24 -6.66 1.39
C TYR A 60 -8.11 -5.41 1.59
N ALA A 61 -8.36 -5.08 2.85
CA ALA A 61 -8.97 -3.81 3.25
C ALA A 61 -8.13 -3.16 4.35
N PRO A 62 -8.07 -1.82 4.39
CA PRO A 62 -7.48 -1.12 5.52
C PRO A 62 -8.30 -1.38 6.78
N ILE A 63 -7.63 -1.48 7.93
CA ILE A 63 -8.31 -1.55 9.22
C ILE A 63 -8.95 -0.18 9.48
N ALA A 64 -10.28 -0.13 9.51
CA ALA A 64 -11.04 1.09 9.73
C ALA A 64 -11.02 1.47 11.22
N ASP A 65 -9.92 2.07 11.65
CA ASP A 65 -9.76 2.67 12.99
C ASP A 65 -8.87 3.91 12.88
N ASP A 66 -9.12 4.93 13.71
CA ASP A 66 -8.38 6.19 13.71
C ASP A 66 -6.86 6.01 13.87
N HIS A 67 -6.41 4.90 14.47
CA HIS A 67 -5.00 4.58 14.64
C HIS A 67 -4.33 3.91 13.44
N HIS A 68 -5.09 3.50 12.41
CA HIS A 68 -4.56 2.73 11.27
C HIS A 68 -4.74 3.45 9.93
N THR A 69 -4.91 4.78 9.98
CA THR A 69 -4.92 5.62 8.78
C THR A 69 -3.61 5.56 8.01
N TRP A 70 -3.63 5.96 6.74
CA TRP A 70 -2.44 6.04 5.93
C TRP A 70 -1.47 7.09 6.50
N GLU A 71 -0.31 6.61 6.95
CA GLU A 71 0.83 7.43 7.36
C GLU A 71 1.67 7.78 6.13
N TRP A 72 1.96 9.05 5.93
CA TRP A 72 2.74 9.54 4.79
C TRP A 72 4.14 9.95 5.24
N MET A 73 5.13 9.54 4.47
CA MET A 73 6.53 9.92 4.64
C MET A 73 7.13 10.29 3.30
N GLU A 74 7.98 11.30 3.31
CA GLU A 74 8.84 11.67 2.19
C GLU A 74 10.20 11.00 2.37
N THR A 75 10.74 10.41 1.31
CA THR A 75 12.09 9.86 1.32
C THR A 75 12.79 10.19 0.01
N THR A 76 14.10 10.42 0.07
CA THR A 76 14.94 10.48 -1.12
C THR A 76 15.47 9.10 -1.42
N PHE A 77 15.46 8.68 -2.68
CA PHE A 77 16.11 7.43 -3.06
C PHE A 77 17.61 7.52 -2.79
N GLU A 78 18.14 6.54 -2.06
CA GLU A 78 19.58 6.47 -1.81
C GLU A 78 20.30 6.23 -3.13
N GLY A 79 21.18 7.17 -3.53
CA GLY A 79 21.89 7.14 -4.80
C GLY A 79 21.24 7.92 -5.95
N ASP A 80 20.11 8.60 -5.72
CA ASP A 80 19.54 9.54 -6.70
C ASP A 80 20.34 10.86 -6.71
N PRO A 81 21.03 11.21 -7.81
CA PRO A 81 21.88 12.40 -7.87
C PRO A 81 21.07 13.71 -7.90
N ASP A 82 19.81 13.65 -8.33
CA ASP A 82 18.90 14.79 -8.42
C ASP A 82 18.17 15.10 -7.10
N GLY A 83 18.25 14.19 -6.12
CA GLY A 83 17.59 14.34 -4.82
C GLY A 83 16.07 14.26 -4.92
N THR A 84 15.56 13.51 -5.89
CA THR A 84 14.13 13.34 -6.16
C THR A 84 13.43 12.77 -4.93
N VAL A 85 12.52 13.57 -4.36
CA VAL A 85 11.70 13.17 -3.23
C VAL A 85 10.60 12.24 -3.72
N SER A 86 10.56 11.04 -3.14
CA SER A 86 9.49 10.07 -3.33
C SER A 86 8.58 10.03 -2.13
N LEU A 87 7.29 9.94 -2.41
CA LEU A 87 6.28 9.86 -1.37
C LEU A 87 5.97 8.39 -1.09
N ILE A 88 6.08 8.00 0.17
CA ILE A 88 5.75 6.68 0.67
C ILE A 88 4.55 6.83 1.60
N ALA A 89 3.59 5.91 1.47
CA ALA A 89 2.47 5.80 2.39
C ALA A 89 2.44 4.39 2.98
N THR A 90 2.10 4.27 4.25
CA THR A 90 1.92 2.97 4.90
C THR A 90 0.61 2.91 5.67
N THR A 91 -0.03 1.74 5.66
CA THR A 91 -1.23 1.48 6.47
C THR A 91 -1.24 0.02 6.91
N THR A 92 -2.12 -0.29 7.85
CA THR A 92 -2.34 -1.66 8.31
C THR A 92 -3.59 -2.22 7.66
N VAL A 93 -3.49 -3.44 7.15
CA VAL A 93 -4.55 -4.10 6.37
C VAL A 93 -4.88 -5.47 6.90
N THR A 94 -6.08 -5.92 6.61
CA THR A 94 -6.55 -7.29 6.82
C THR A 94 -7.01 -7.89 5.50
N PRO A 95 -6.88 -9.20 5.29
CA PRO A 95 -7.53 -9.89 4.19
C PRO A 95 -9.02 -9.56 4.16
N ASN A 96 -9.56 -9.33 2.97
CA ASN A 96 -11.00 -9.36 2.74
C ASN A 96 -11.41 -10.81 2.99
N THR A 97 -12.02 -11.09 4.13
CA THR A 97 -12.71 -12.38 4.31
C THR A 97 -13.73 -12.48 3.19
N PRO A 98 -13.68 -13.51 2.31
CA PRO A 98 -14.77 -13.74 1.39
C PRO A 98 -16.03 -13.94 2.24
N ASP A 99 -17.01 -13.07 2.06
CA ASP A 99 -18.37 -13.32 2.53
C ASP A 99 -18.84 -14.59 1.80
N ASP A 100 -19.13 -15.65 2.57
CA ASP A 100 -19.65 -16.94 2.09
C ASP A 100 -21.10 -16.82 1.60
#